data_AF-A0A9P7ECT3-F1
#
_entry.id   AF-A0A9P7ECT3-F1
#
_cell.length_a   1.000
_cell.length_b   1.000
_cell.length_c   1.000
_cell.angle_alpha   90.00
_cell.angle_beta   90.00
_cell.angle_gamma   90.00
#
_symmetry.space_group_name_H-M   'P 1'
#
loop_
_entity.id
_entity.type
_entity.pdbx_description
1 polymer ?
#
loop_
_entity_poly.entity_id
_entity_poly.type
_entity_poly.pdbx_seq_one_letter_code
_entity_poly.pdbx_strand_id
1 'polypeptide(L)'
;MVDWNDPDLEAKLGVLLEQLLYAILGLYGWEYIRSSHVEIALIRRQLPFRWPLLSYITARLSFLIVTILHATQSSPFYTNVDCPSMNFVILFWTNIAIGCSTTNLMIRTWLIWKTSYLLRLLLVLLSLGHWTLLTLCAALVLYGTHVAFMNTGYVMMSTSGVAMSYDLALLIFTIIGLLRMPSSSALWKTLVKQGVIYFVLNFLANLILLVLNRLNLNPIMNVIFGMPARLHLTEWSSRFSALRPIVKGLSCFSS
;
A
#
# COMPACT_ATOMS: atom_id res chain seq x y z
N MET A 1 28.12 15.73 -14.06
CA MET A 1 26.83 15.06 -13.81
C MET A 1 27.13 13.79 -13.04
N VAL A 2 26.38 13.48 -11.99
CA VAL A 2 26.54 12.21 -11.24
C VAL A 2 26.06 11.08 -12.13
N ASP A 3 26.86 10.04 -12.31
CA ASP A 3 26.44 8.83 -13.01
C ASP A 3 25.67 7.93 -12.03
N TRP A 4 24.39 7.71 -12.30
CA TRP A 4 23.48 6.96 -11.42
C TRP A 4 23.51 5.45 -11.68
N ASN A 5 24.17 5.03 -12.76
CA ASN A 5 24.37 3.64 -13.16
C ASN A 5 25.78 3.13 -12.82
N ASP A 6 26.55 3.87 -12.03
CA ASP A 6 27.86 3.43 -11.56
C ASP A 6 27.70 2.25 -10.58
N PRO A 7 28.29 1.05 -10.85
CA PRO A 7 28.15 -0.13 -10.01
C PRO A 7 28.54 0.10 -8.54
N ASP A 8 29.53 0.97 -8.28
CA ASP A 8 29.95 1.32 -6.92
C ASP A 8 28.87 2.12 -6.17
N LEU A 9 28.12 2.96 -6.89
CA LEU A 9 27.00 3.70 -6.35
C LEU A 9 25.81 2.77 -6.11
N GLU A 10 25.52 1.85 -7.04
CA GLU A 10 24.44 0.86 -6.89
C GLU A 10 24.67 -0.01 -5.65
N ALA A 11 25.89 -0.50 -5.44
CA ALA A 11 26.23 -1.31 -4.27
C ALA A 11 26.03 -0.54 -2.95
N LYS A 12 26.45 0.72 -2.89
CA LYS A 12 26.22 1.59 -1.71
C LYS A 12 24.73 1.83 -1.47
N LEU A 13 23.96 2.09 -2.52
CA LEU A 13 22.50 2.23 -2.46
C LEU A 13 21.81 0.94 -1.98
N GLY A 14 22.33 -0.23 -2.37
CA GLY A 14 21.85 -1.53 -1.91
C GLY A 14 21.99 -1.69 -0.40
N VAL A 15 23.17 -1.41 0.15
CA VAL A 15 23.41 -1.46 1.61
C VAL A 15 22.52 -0.48 2.37
N LEU A 16 22.34 0.74 1.84
CA LEU A 16 21.43 1.72 2.43
C LEU A 16 19.98 1.24 2.41
N LEU A 17 19.54 0.62 1.31
CA LEU A 17 18.21 0.03 1.21
C LEU A 17 18.02 -1.08 2.25
N GLU A 18 19.00 -1.96 2.44
CA GLU A 18 18.94 -3.02 3.46
C GLU A 18 18.80 -2.45 4.87
N GLN A 19 19.64 -1.47 5.23
CA GLN A 19 19.55 -0.79 6.53
C GLN A 19 18.19 -0.13 6.73
N LEU A 20 17.66 0.51 5.69
CA LEU A 20 16.33 1.11 5.72
C LEU A 20 15.24 0.05 5.91
N LEU A 21 15.33 -1.11 5.23
CA LEU A 21 14.38 -2.21 5.39
C LEU A 21 14.37 -2.76 6.82
N TYR A 22 15.53 -2.91 7.46
CA TYR A 22 15.60 -3.32 8.86
C TYR A 22 15.02 -2.26 9.81
N ALA A 23 15.28 -0.97 9.55
CA ALA A 23 14.68 0.11 10.33
C ALA A 23 13.15 0.14 10.20
N ILE A 24 12.64 -0.03 8.98
CA ILE A 24 11.20 -0.14 8.67
C ILE A 24 10.60 -1.37 9.36
N LEU A 25 11.26 -2.52 9.33
CA LEU A 25 10.80 -3.73 10.01
C LEU A 25 10.73 -3.52 11.53
N GLY A 26 11.72 -2.86 12.13
CA GLY A 26 11.73 -2.56 13.56
C GLY A 26 10.60 -1.61 13.96
N LEU A 27 10.45 -0.50 13.24
CA LEU A 27 9.38 0.49 13.48
C LEU A 27 7.99 -0.11 13.26
N TYR A 28 7.80 -0.79 12.14
CA TYR A 28 6.53 -1.42 11.81
C TYR A 28 6.19 -2.57 12.75
N GLY A 29 7.18 -3.42 13.08
CA GLY A 29 7.02 -4.52 14.03
C GLY A 29 6.61 -4.01 15.41
N TRP A 30 7.23 -2.92 15.88
CA TRP A 30 6.87 -2.27 17.15
C TRP A 30 5.41 -1.80 17.17
N GLU A 31 4.99 -1.03 16.17
CA GLU A 31 3.60 -0.57 16.06
C GLU A 31 2.63 -1.73 15.79
N TYR A 32 3.10 -2.78 15.11
CA TYR A 32 2.32 -3.99 14.88
C TYR A 32 1.93 -4.66 16.20
N ILE A 33 2.94 -4.93 17.05
CA ILE A 33 2.76 -5.54 18.36
C ILE A 33 1.83 -4.68 19.22
N ARG A 34 2.05 -3.37 19.27
CA ARG A 34 1.24 -2.44 20.07
C ARG A 34 -0.23 -2.40 19.65
N SER A 35 -0.52 -2.50 18.35
CA SER A 35 -1.89 -2.44 17.81
C SER A 35 -2.49 -3.83 17.51
N SER A 36 -1.81 -4.93 17.87
CA SER A 36 -2.28 -6.31 17.65
C SER A 36 -3.58 -6.65 18.39
N HIS A 37 -3.92 -5.90 19.44
CA HIS A 37 -5.14 -6.09 20.22
C HIS A 37 -6.43 -6.05 19.37
N VAL A 38 -6.47 -5.24 18.31
CA VAL A 38 -7.65 -5.10 17.43
C VAL A 38 -7.87 -6.36 16.59
N GLU A 39 -6.80 -6.94 16.05
CA GLU A 39 -6.86 -8.15 15.23
C GLU A 39 -7.20 -9.36 16.08
N ILE A 40 -6.59 -9.46 17.26
CA ILE A 40 -6.90 -10.51 18.24
C ILE A 40 -8.38 -10.42 18.66
N ALA A 41 -8.92 -9.21 18.87
CA ALA A 41 -10.34 -9.02 19.17
C ALA A 41 -11.26 -9.45 18.02
N LEU A 42 -10.85 -9.22 16.76
CA LEU A 42 -11.61 -9.69 15.60
C LEU A 42 -11.58 -11.22 15.46
N ILE A 43 -10.41 -11.84 15.62
CA ILE A 43 -10.24 -13.30 15.59
C ILE A 43 -11.06 -13.95 16.71
N ARG A 44 -11.09 -13.33 17.90
CA ARG A 44 -11.94 -13.74 19.03
C ARG A 44 -13.43 -13.43 18.85
N ARG A 45 -13.86 -12.98 17.65
CA ARG A 45 -15.25 -12.61 17.30
C ARG A 45 -15.88 -11.57 18.24
N GLN A 46 -15.07 -10.74 18.90
CA GLN A 46 -15.57 -9.68 19.77
C GLN A 46 -16.05 -8.46 18.98
N LEU A 47 -15.75 -8.41 17.67
CA LEU A 47 -16.14 -7.37 16.74
C LEU A 47 -17.01 -7.96 15.62
N PRO A 48 -18.11 -7.27 15.21
CA PRO A 48 -18.94 -7.73 14.10
C PRO A 48 -18.16 -7.68 12.79
N PHE A 49 -18.26 -8.75 12.01
CA PHE A 49 -17.59 -8.86 10.72
C PHE A 49 -18.09 -7.78 9.74
N ARG A 50 -17.16 -7.03 9.14
CA ARG A 50 -17.44 -6.00 8.13
C ARG A 50 -16.46 -6.14 6.99
N TRP A 51 -16.94 -6.16 5.75
CA TRP A 51 -16.13 -6.30 4.54
C TRP A 51 -14.92 -5.34 4.45
N PRO A 52 -15.05 -4.03 4.77
CA PRO A 52 -13.90 -3.12 4.78
C PRO A 52 -12.78 -3.46 5.77
N LEU A 53 -13.11 -4.19 6.83
CA LEU A 53 -12.13 -4.57 7.84
C LEU A 53 -11.24 -5.72 7.35
N LEU A 54 -11.74 -6.54 6.42
CA LEU A 54 -10.98 -7.65 5.85
C LEU A 54 -9.82 -7.14 4.98
N SER A 55 -10.09 -6.19 4.07
CA SER A 55 -9.04 -5.59 3.24
C SER A 55 -7.97 -4.89 4.08
N TYR A 56 -8.39 -4.27 5.19
CA TYR A 56 -7.49 -3.63 6.13
C TYR A 56 -6.53 -4.62 6.81
N ILE A 57 -7.06 -5.70 7.40
CA ILE A 57 -6.23 -6.70 8.11
C ILE A 57 -5.33 -7.45 7.13
N THR A 58 -5.86 -7.82 5.96
CA THR A 58 -5.06 -8.50 4.94
C THR A 58 -3.90 -7.62 4.46
N ALA A 59 -4.10 -6.31 4.27
CA ALA A 59 -3.01 -5.38 3.96
C ALA A 59 -1.94 -5.34 5.06
N ARG A 60 -2.36 -5.32 6.33
CA ARG A 60 -1.45 -5.22 7.48
C ARG A 60 -0.60 -6.48 7.66
N LEU A 61 -1.23 -7.65 7.54
CA LEU A 61 -0.55 -8.95 7.61
C LEU A 61 0.38 -9.18 6.42
N SER A 62 -0.08 -8.89 5.19
CA SER A 62 0.75 -9.04 3.99
C SER A 62 1.98 -8.14 4.01
N PHE A 63 1.85 -6.89 4.46
CA PHE A 63 3.01 -6.00 4.61
C PHE A 63 4.01 -6.50 5.68
N LEU A 64 3.52 -7.07 6.79
CA LEU A 64 4.38 -7.70 7.80
C LEU A 64 5.15 -8.90 7.23
N ILE A 65 4.47 -9.77 6.49
CA ILE A 65 5.09 -10.94 5.86
C ILE A 65 6.16 -10.49 4.87
N VAL A 66 5.86 -9.51 4.00
CA VAL A 66 6.82 -9.00 3.00
C VAL A 66 8.05 -8.38 3.65
N THR A 67 7.87 -7.58 4.70
CA THR A 67 9.01 -6.93 5.39
C THR A 67 9.90 -7.95 6.10
N ILE A 68 9.33 -9.01 6.68
CA ILE A 68 10.10 -10.13 7.25
C ILE A 68 10.86 -10.88 6.16
N LEU A 69 10.20 -11.21 5.05
CA LEU A 69 10.83 -11.94 3.94
C LEU A 69 11.98 -11.14 3.29
N HIS A 70 11.81 -9.82 3.12
CA HIS A 70 12.91 -8.97 2.66
C HIS A 70 14.09 -8.94 3.64
N ALA A 71 13.80 -8.90 4.95
CA ALA A 71 14.83 -8.90 5.98
C ALA A 71 15.56 -10.24 6.09
N THR A 72 14.88 -11.37 5.84
CA THR A 72 15.52 -12.69 5.80
C THR A 72 16.36 -12.89 4.55
N GLN A 73 15.93 -12.36 3.40
CA GLN A 73 16.72 -12.38 2.16
C GLN A 73 18.05 -11.62 2.31
N SER A 74 18.05 -10.53 3.07
CA SER A 74 19.23 -9.69 3.30
C SER A 74 20.14 -10.22 4.41
N SER A 75 19.76 -11.31 5.09
CA SER A 75 20.49 -11.82 6.25
C SER A 75 21.67 -12.72 5.86
N PRO A 76 22.79 -12.68 6.59
CA PRO A 76 23.95 -13.54 6.33
C PRO A 76 23.69 -15.02 6.64
N PHE A 77 22.57 -15.35 7.30
CA PHE A 77 22.14 -16.72 7.61
C PHE A 77 21.37 -17.38 6.46
N TYR A 78 21.22 -16.69 5.33
CA TYR A 78 20.59 -17.20 4.12
C TYR A 78 21.50 -18.21 3.42
N THR A 79 21.34 -19.52 3.68
CA THR A 79 22.26 -20.53 3.12
C THR A 79 21.65 -21.61 2.23
N ASN A 80 20.33 -21.76 2.09
CA ASN A 80 19.76 -22.87 1.29
C ASN A 80 18.36 -22.61 0.71
N VAL A 81 18.04 -21.38 0.27
CA VAL A 81 16.72 -21.08 -0.32
C VAL A 81 16.88 -20.72 -1.79
N ASP A 82 16.00 -21.25 -2.64
CA ASP A 82 15.95 -20.88 -4.05
C ASP A 82 15.51 -19.42 -4.21
N CYS A 83 16.43 -18.55 -4.66
CA CYS A 83 16.16 -17.13 -4.92
C CYS A 83 14.92 -16.88 -5.79
N PRO A 84 14.65 -17.65 -6.87
CA PRO A 84 13.46 -17.45 -7.71
C PRO A 84 12.16 -17.68 -6.94
N SER A 85 12.10 -18.75 -6.14
CA SER A 85 10.92 -19.13 -5.35
C SER A 85 10.63 -18.09 -4.27
N MET A 86 11.68 -17.60 -3.60
CA MET A 86 11.52 -16.57 -2.58
C MET A 86 11.07 -15.23 -3.17
N ASN A 87 11.67 -14.79 -4.28
CA ASN A 87 11.24 -13.60 -4.99
C ASN A 87 9.79 -13.71 -5.47
N PHE A 88 9.35 -14.90 -5.90
CA PHE A 88 7.96 -15.14 -6.24
C PHE A 88 7.03 -14.92 -5.03
N VAL A 89 7.35 -15.53 -3.88
CA VAL A 89 6.54 -15.37 -2.66
C VAL A 89 6.49 -13.91 -2.21
N ILE A 90 7.63 -13.22 -2.24
CA ILE A 90 7.72 -11.79 -1.93
C ILE A 90 6.83 -10.98 -2.88
N LEU A 91 6.91 -11.22 -4.18
CA LEU A 91 6.11 -10.51 -5.18
C LEU A 91 4.61 -10.76 -4.99
N PHE A 92 4.21 -12.00 -4.72
CA PHE A 92 2.82 -12.38 -4.47
C PHE A 92 2.23 -11.62 -3.28
N TRP A 93 2.90 -11.67 -2.13
CA TRP A 93 2.44 -10.96 -0.93
C TRP A 93 2.53 -9.43 -1.09
N THR A 94 3.50 -8.93 -1.86
CA THR A 94 3.60 -7.50 -2.19
C THR A 94 2.41 -7.03 -3.02
N ASN A 95 2.00 -7.80 -4.04
CA ASN A 95 0.84 -7.47 -4.85
C ASN A 95 -0.46 -7.50 -4.04
N ILE A 96 -0.61 -8.46 -3.12
CA ILE A 96 -1.74 -8.49 -2.18
C ILE A 96 -1.73 -7.26 -1.28
N ALA A 97 -0.57 -6.90 -0.72
CA ALA A 97 -0.45 -5.72 0.15
C ALA A 97 -0.82 -4.43 -0.59
N ILE A 98 -0.35 -4.28 -1.83
CA ILE A 98 -0.70 -3.14 -2.70
C ILE A 98 -2.21 -3.14 -2.97
N GLY A 99 -2.77 -4.21 -3.52
CA GLY A 99 -4.19 -4.27 -3.87
C GLY A 99 -5.13 -4.05 -2.69
N CYS A 100 -4.81 -4.58 -1.51
CA CYS A 100 -5.57 -4.34 -0.29
C CYS A 100 -5.43 -2.89 0.21
N SER A 101 -4.24 -2.30 0.12
CA SER A 101 -4.01 -0.89 0.47
C SER A 101 -4.79 0.06 -0.42
N THR A 102 -4.76 -0.15 -1.74
CA THR A 102 -5.49 0.67 -2.73
C THR A 102 -7.01 0.55 -2.53
N THR A 103 -7.48 -0.66 -2.20
CA THR A 103 -8.88 -0.93 -1.86
C THR A 103 -9.32 -0.15 -0.59
N ASN A 104 -8.47 0.00 0.42
CA ASN A 104 -8.79 0.80 1.61
C ASN A 104 -9.00 2.28 1.25
N LEU A 105 -8.18 2.82 0.34
CA LEU A 105 -8.32 4.20 -0.15
C LEU A 105 -9.59 4.36 -1.01
N MET A 106 -9.89 3.35 -1.84
CA MET A 106 -11.13 3.29 -2.61
C MET A 106 -12.37 3.28 -1.70
N ILE A 107 -12.41 2.46 -0.65
CA ILE A 107 -13.54 2.41 0.30
C ILE A 107 -13.78 3.76 0.95
N ARG A 108 -12.71 4.48 1.32
CA ARG A 108 -12.83 5.83 1.88
C ARG A 108 -13.43 6.80 0.86
N THR A 109 -12.96 6.75 -0.38
CA THR A 109 -13.50 7.56 -1.48
C THR A 109 -14.98 7.25 -1.72
N TRP A 110 -15.36 5.97 -1.68
CA TRP A 110 -16.74 5.50 -1.84
C TRP A 110 -17.69 6.09 -0.79
N LEU A 111 -17.27 6.12 0.48
CA LEU A 111 -18.08 6.69 1.58
C LEU A 111 -18.33 8.20 1.41
N ILE A 112 -17.37 8.92 0.81
CA ILE A 112 -17.49 10.36 0.53
C ILE A 112 -18.49 10.61 -0.60
N TRP A 113 -18.44 9.80 -1.66
CA TRP A 113 -19.23 9.97 -2.89
C TRP A 113 -20.53 9.14 -2.91
N LYS A 114 -21.20 9.00 -1.75
CA LYS A 114 -22.40 8.15 -1.62
C LYS A 114 -23.55 8.53 -2.56
N THR A 115 -23.64 9.81 -2.93
CA THR A 115 -24.77 10.37 -3.70
C THR A 115 -24.65 10.17 -5.21
N SER A 116 -23.43 10.00 -5.75
CA SER A 116 -23.19 9.93 -7.19
C SER A 116 -22.94 8.50 -7.68
N TYR A 117 -23.94 7.92 -8.36
CA TYR A 117 -23.86 6.55 -8.90
C TYR A 117 -22.75 6.37 -9.94
N LEU A 118 -22.55 7.35 -10.83
CA LEU A 118 -21.54 7.29 -11.90
C LEU A 118 -20.11 7.14 -11.34
N LEU A 119 -19.76 7.91 -10.32
CA LEU A 119 -18.46 7.80 -9.67
C LEU A 119 -18.31 6.44 -8.98
N ARG A 120 -19.35 5.94 -8.30
CA ARG A 120 -19.29 4.60 -7.69
C ARG A 120 -19.02 3.52 -8.73
N LEU A 121 -19.73 3.54 -9.86
CA LEU A 121 -19.50 2.60 -10.96
C LEU A 121 -18.06 2.70 -11.50
N LEU A 122 -17.56 3.93 -11.69
CA LEU A 122 -16.19 4.18 -12.14
C LEU A 122 -15.16 3.63 -11.15
N LEU A 123 -15.34 3.83 -9.84
CA LEU A 123 -14.45 3.28 -8.81
C LEU A 123 -14.43 1.74 -8.81
N VAL A 124 -15.58 1.07 -8.99
CA VAL A 124 -15.60 -0.41 -9.08
C VAL A 124 -14.84 -0.88 -10.30
N LEU A 125 -15.09 -0.28 -11.47
CA LEU A 125 -14.42 -0.66 -12.71
C LEU A 125 -12.90 -0.46 -12.62
N LEU A 126 -12.48 0.68 -12.06
CA LEU A 126 -11.06 0.99 -11.84
C LEU A 126 -10.43 -0.04 -10.89
N SER A 127 -11.13 -0.41 -9.80
CA SER A 127 -10.64 -1.41 -8.84
C SER A 127 -10.55 -2.80 -9.46
N LEU A 128 -11.55 -3.22 -10.25
CA LEU A 128 -11.48 -4.50 -10.96
C LEU A 128 -10.29 -4.53 -11.91
N GLY A 129 -10.07 -3.45 -12.69
CA GLY A 129 -8.92 -3.32 -13.57
C GLY A 129 -7.57 -3.36 -12.82
N HIS A 130 -7.50 -2.76 -11.64
CA HIS A 130 -6.30 -2.80 -10.81
C HIS A 130 -6.00 -4.22 -10.29
N TRP A 131 -7.02 -4.92 -9.77
CA TRP A 131 -6.87 -6.30 -9.30
C TRP A 131 -6.52 -7.27 -10.44
N THR A 132 -7.12 -7.12 -11.63
CA THR A 132 -6.78 -7.96 -12.79
C THR A 132 -5.35 -7.73 -13.27
N LEU A 133 -4.85 -6.49 -13.23
CA LEU A 133 -3.46 -6.19 -13.58
C LEU A 133 -2.47 -6.82 -12.59
N LEU A 134 -2.77 -6.73 -11.29
CA LEU A 134 -1.92 -7.32 -10.24
C LEU A 134 -1.88 -8.85 -10.34
N THR A 135 -3.02 -9.50 -10.56
CA THR A 135 -3.08 -10.97 -10.69
C THR A 135 -2.44 -11.46 -11.98
N LEU A 136 -2.61 -10.73 -13.09
CA LEU A 136 -1.94 -11.01 -14.35
C LEU A 136 -0.41 -10.92 -14.20
N CYS A 137 0.08 -9.88 -13.52
CA CYS A 137 1.51 -9.72 -13.25
C CYS A 137 2.08 -10.88 -12.44
N ALA A 138 1.37 -11.34 -11.40
CA ALA A 138 1.78 -12.49 -10.60
C ALA A 138 1.77 -13.80 -11.41
N ALA A 139 0.77 -13.99 -12.28
CA ALA A 139 0.67 -15.17 -13.14
C ALA A 139 1.80 -15.23 -14.19
N LEU A 140 2.18 -14.10 -14.79
CA LEU A 140 3.28 -14.05 -15.76
C LEU A 140 4.63 -14.46 -15.16
N VAL A 141 4.84 -14.20 -13.86
CA VAL A 141 6.04 -14.63 -13.14
C VAL A 141 5.98 -16.13 -12.81
N LEU A 142 4.81 -16.68 -12.52
CA LEU A 142 4.61 -18.12 -12.24
C LEU A 142 4.87 -19.02 -13.44
N TYR A 143 4.37 -18.63 -14.62
CA TYR A 143 4.38 -19.50 -15.81
C TYR A 143 5.67 -19.42 -16.63
N GLY A 144 6.71 -18.76 -16.13
CA GLY A 144 8.09 -18.94 -16.60
C GLY A 144 8.29 -18.78 -18.11
N THR A 145 7.47 -17.97 -18.79
CA THR A 145 7.78 -17.67 -20.20
C THR A 145 9.11 -16.93 -20.21
N HIS A 146 10.15 -17.57 -20.76
CA HIS A 146 11.54 -17.08 -20.76
C HIS A 146 11.69 -15.67 -21.38
N VAL A 147 10.67 -15.20 -22.11
CA VAL A 147 10.58 -13.85 -22.66
C VAL A 147 10.28 -12.78 -21.60
N ALA A 148 9.64 -13.14 -20.47
CA ALA A 148 9.33 -12.23 -19.36
C ALA A 148 10.42 -12.20 -18.28
N PHE A 149 11.22 -13.26 -18.13
CA PHE A 149 12.29 -13.31 -17.11
C PHE A 149 13.46 -12.37 -17.44
N MET A 150 13.73 -12.15 -18.74
CA MET A 150 14.72 -11.18 -19.22
C MET A 150 14.25 -9.72 -19.12
N ASN A 151 12.98 -9.49 -18.76
CA ASN A 151 12.36 -8.16 -18.73
C ASN A 151 11.56 -7.89 -17.44
N THR A 152 11.92 -8.57 -16.35
CA THR A 152 11.30 -8.45 -15.01
C THR A 152 11.30 -7.00 -14.51
N GLY A 153 12.35 -6.24 -14.82
CA GLY A 153 12.42 -4.82 -14.51
C GLY A 153 11.30 -4.00 -15.17
N TYR A 154 11.04 -4.21 -16.46
CA TYR A 154 10.02 -3.45 -17.20
C TYR A 154 8.60 -3.82 -16.80
N VAL A 155 8.32 -5.10 -16.55
CA VAL A 155 7.01 -5.56 -16.07
C VAL A 155 6.75 -5.02 -14.66
N MET A 156 7.72 -5.11 -13.76
CA MET A 156 7.59 -4.60 -12.39
C MET A 156 7.48 -3.07 -12.34
N MET A 157 8.22 -2.36 -13.20
CA MET A 157 8.15 -0.90 -13.34
C MET A 157 6.80 -0.46 -13.91
N SER A 158 6.28 -1.16 -14.93
CA SER A 158 4.99 -0.86 -15.54
C SER A 158 3.82 -1.12 -14.57
N THR A 159 3.83 -2.25 -13.88
CA THR A 159 2.79 -2.60 -12.90
C THR A 159 2.81 -1.64 -11.71
N SER A 160 3.99 -1.28 -11.21
CA SER A 160 4.14 -0.31 -10.13
C SER A 160 3.69 1.09 -10.55
N GLY A 161 4.05 1.53 -11.77
CA GLY A 161 3.64 2.82 -12.31
C GLY A 161 2.12 2.93 -12.47
N VAL A 162 1.46 1.88 -12.95
CA VAL A 162 -0.01 1.86 -13.07
C VAL A 162 -0.66 1.87 -11.68
N ALA A 163 -0.18 1.06 -10.74
CA ALA A 163 -0.67 1.06 -9.36
C ALA A 163 -0.54 2.44 -8.69
N MET A 164 0.60 3.10 -8.85
CA MET A 164 0.84 4.47 -8.35
C MET A 164 -0.12 5.48 -8.97
N SER A 165 -0.35 5.40 -10.28
CA SER A 165 -1.27 6.31 -10.99
C SER A 165 -2.72 6.13 -10.54
N TYR A 166 -3.11 4.89 -10.24
CA TYR A 166 -4.41 4.54 -9.69
C TYR A 166 -4.61 5.15 -8.30
N ASP A 167 -3.62 4.99 -7.42
CA ASP A 167 -3.64 5.59 -6.10
C ASP A 167 -3.71 7.11 -6.18
N LEU A 168 -2.98 7.74 -7.10
CA LEU A 168 -3.04 9.18 -7.35
C LEU A 168 -4.42 9.63 -7.83
N ALA A 169 -5.07 8.87 -8.72
CA ALA A 169 -6.42 9.20 -9.19
C ALA A 169 -7.46 9.12 -8.06
N LEU A 170 -7.45 8.03 -7.28
CA LEU A 170 -8.34 7.88 -6.12
C LEU A 170 -8.11 8.97 -5.07
N LEU A 171 -6.84 9.34 -4.89
CA LEU A 171 -6.43 10.44 -4.05
C LEU A 171 -7.12 11.72 -4.56
N ILE A 172 -6.92 12.15 -5.80
CA ILE A 172 -7.57 13.34 -6.36
C ILE A 172 -9.10 13.33 -6.14
N PHE A 173 -9.77 12.21 -6.40
CA PHE A 173 -11.21 12.08 -6.15
C PHE A 173 -11.60 12.28 -4.68
N THR A 174 -10.77 11.80 -3.76
CA THR A 174 -10.96 12.01 -2.32
C THR A 174 -10.80 13.49 -1.93
N ILE A 175 -9.82 14.22 -2.49
CA ILE A 175 -9.66 15.67 -2.25
C ILE A 175 -10.90 16.40 -2.70
N ILE A 176 -11.30 16.19 -3.96
CA ILE A 176 -12.42 16.90 -4.57
C ILE A 176 -13.70 16.63 -3.78
N GLY A 177 -13.92 15.38 -3.38
CA GLY A 177 -15.06 15.00 -2.55
C GLY A 177 -15.04 15.68 -1.18
N LEU A 178 -13.86 15.84 -0.57
CA LEU A 178 -13.71 16.49 0.73
C LEU A 178 -13.89 18.01 0.65
N LEU A 179 -13.37 18.66 -0.40
CA LEU A 179 -13.55 20.10 -0.65
C LEU A 179 -15.01 20.46 -0.95
N ARG A 180 -15.79 19.54 -1.51
CA ARG A 180 -17.20 19.74 -1.84
C ARG A 180 -18.14 19.56 -0.64
N MET A 181 -17.68 18.97 0.47
CA MET A 181 -18.51 18.77 1.65
C MET A 181 -18.70 20.09 2.43
N PRO A 182 -19.93 20.43 2.87
CA PRO A 182 -20.19 21.64 3.64
C PRO A 182 -19.49 21.60 5.01
N SER A 183 -18.73 22.66 5.30
CA SER A 183 -17.85 22.84 6.48
C SER A 183 -18.54 22.74 7.85
N SER A 184 -19.87 22.64 7.90
CA SER A 184 -20.67 22.78 9.12
C SER A 184 -20.91 21.49 9.91
N SER A 185 -20.57 20.30 9.37
CA SER A 185 -20.84 19.04 10.10
C SER A 185 -19.71 18.68 11.06
N ALA A 186 -20.05 18.23 12.28
CA ALA A 186 -19.06 17.72 13.26
C ALA A 186 -18.24 16.53 12.70
N LEU A 187 -18.84 15.79 11.77
CA LEU A 187 -18.18 14.76 10.97
C LEU A 187 -17.09 15.35 10.08
N TRP A 188 -17.35 16.45 9.35
CA TRP A 188 -16.35 17.13 8.53
C TRP A 188 -15.15 17.59 9.35
N LYS A 189 -15.35 18.23 10.52
CA LYS A 189 -14.22 18.68 11.38
C LYS A 189 -13.35 17.51 11.85
N THR A 190 -13.95 16.37 12.19
CA THR A 190 -13.22 15.18 12.63
C THR A 190 -12.49 14.51 11.47
N LEU A 191 -13.16 14.39 10.31
CA LEU A 191 -12.60 13.77 9.11
C LEU A 191 -11.49 14.64 8.48
N VAL A 192 -11.62 15.96 8.53
CA VAL A 192 -10.63 16.90 7.97
C VAL A 192 -9.39 16.97 8.84
N LYS A 193 -9.55 17.14 10.16
CA LYS A 193 -8.41 17.30 11.07
C LYS A 193 -7.47 16.09 11.08
N GLN A 194 -8.01 14.89 11.03
CA GLN A 194 -7.21 13.65 11.03
C GLN A 194 -6.95 13.13 9.61
N GLY A 195 -7.92 13.31 8.72
CA GLY A 195 -7.89 12.71 7.40
C GLY A 195 -7.15 13.52 6.33
N VAL A 196 -7.03 14.85 6.43
CA VAL A 196 -6.30 15.67 5.45
C VAL A 196 -4.79 15.52 5.59
N ILE A 197 -4.27 15.50 6.83
CA ILE A 197 -2.82 15.31 7.05
C ILE A 197 -2.37 13.97 6.50
N TYR A 198 -3.11 12.90 6.80
CA TYR A 198 -2.89 11.55 6.22
C TYR A 198 -2.83 11.60 4.69
N PHE A 199 -3.76 12.35 4.13
CA PHE A 199 -4.00 12.37 2.71
C PHE A 199 -2.88 13.13 1.96
N VAL A 200 -2.42 14.24 2.51
CA VAL A 200 -1.29 15.02 1.99
C VAL A 200 0.01 14.24 2.13
N LEU A 201 0.25 13.57 3.27
CA LEU A 201 1.45 12.73 3.44
C LEU A 201 1.48 11.57 2.45
N ASN A 202 0.34 10.89 2.27
CA ASN A 202 0.23 9.83 1.27
C ASN A 202 0.46 10.36 -0.16
N PHE A 203 -0.06 11.55 -0.48
CA PHE A 203 0.16 12.18 -1.78
C PHE A 203 1.63 12.45 -2.05
N LEU A 204 2.31 13.08 -1.10
CA LEU A 204 3.73 13.42 -1.23
C LEU A 204 4.59 12.17 -1.40
N ALA A 205 4.32 11.12 -0.62
CA ALA A 205 5.07 9.87 -0.71
C ALA A 205 4.90 9.18 -2.08
N ASN A 206 3.65 9.11 -2.59
CA ASN A 206 3.38 8.53 -3.91
C ASN A 206 3.89 9.42 -5.06
N LEU A 207 3.85 10.75 -4.89
CA LEU A 207 4.38 11.70 -5.88
C LEU A 207 5.89 11.55 -6.03
N ILE A 208 6.63 11.48 -4.91
CA ILE A 208 8.09 11.28 -4.93
C ILE A 208 8.43 9.96 -5.62
N LEU A 209 7.70 8.87 -5.29
CA LEU A 209 7.96 7.57 -5.91
C LEU A 209 7.66 7.57 -7.42
N LEU A 210 6.56 8.21 -7.84
CA LEU A 210 6.22 8.34 -9.25
C LEU A 210 7.29 9.12 -10.03
N VAL A 211 7.77 10.23 -9.48
CA VAL A 211 8.82 11.04 -10.12
C VAL A 211 10.11 10.25 -10.27
N LEU A 212 10.55 9.54 -9.22
CA LEU A 212 11.76 8.72 -9.28
C LEU A 212 11.65 7.58 -10.29
N ASN A 213 10.50 6.87 -10.29
CA ASN A 213 10.22 5.81 -11.26
C ASN A 213 10.24 6.34 -12.70
N ARG A 214 9.70 7.54 -12.95
CA ARG A 214 9.73 8.17 -14.28
C ARG A 214 11.12 8.63 -14.71
N LEU A 215 11.94 9.05 -13.76
CA LEU A 215 13.32 9.47 -14.04
C LEU A 215 14.23 8.27 -14.35
N ASN A 216 13.84 7.05 -13.93
CA ASN A 216 14.53 5.78 -14.16
C ASN A 216 16.06 5.88 -13.97
N LEU A 217 16.48 6.48 -12.85
CA LEU A 217 17.88 6.72 -12.54
C LEU A 217 18.62 5.42 -12.21
N ASN A 218 17.97 4.53 -11.46
CA ASN A 218 18.51 3.26 -10.98
C ASN A 218 17.35 2.37 -10.47
N PRO A 219 17.38 1.02 -10.67
CA PRO A 219 16.39 0.11 -10.11
C PRO A 219 16.17 0.25 -8.59
N ILE A 220 17.22 0.54 -7.81
CA ILE A 220 17.13 0.68 -6.34
C ILE A 220 16.36 1.95 -5.96
N MET A 221 16.67 3.07 -6.61
CA MET A 221 16.01 4.36 -6.38
C MET A 221 14.52 4.36 -6.77
N ASN A 222 14.15 3.55 -7.76
CA ASN A 222 12.76 3.39 -8.18
C ASN A 222 11.90 2.67 -7.12
N VAL A 223 12.50 1.99 -6.14
CA VAL A 223 11.80 1.15 -5.15
C VAL A 223 12.00 1.63 -3.71
N ILE A 224 13.08 2.38 -3.42
CA ILE A 224 13.49 2.78 -2.06
C ILE A 224 12.37 3.51 -1.28
N PHE A 225 11.58 4.35 -1.93
CA PHE A 225 10.46 5.07 -1.30
C PHE A 225 9.15 4.29 -1.27
N GLY A 226 9.06 3.14 -1.95
CA GLY A 226 7.83 2.36 -2.00
C GLY A 226 7.46 1.76 -0.65
N MET A 227 8.42 1.18 0.07
CA MET A 227 8.19 0.62 1.41
C MET A 227 7.77 1.68 2.45
N PRO A 228 8.48 2.82 2.62
CA PRO A 228 8.09 3.84 3.60
C PRO A 228 6.75 4.50 3.26
N ALA A 229 6.44 4.73 1.97
CA ALA A 229 5.12 5.23 1.55
C ALA A 229 3.98 4.32 2.03
N ARG A 230 4.18 3.00 1.93
CA ARG A 230 3.20 1.98 2.34
C ARG A 230 3.12 1.80 3.87
N LEU A 231 4.22 2.01 4.60
CA LEU A 231 4.24 1.98 6.07
C LEU A 231 3.38 3.11 6.68
N HIS A 232 3.47 4.32 6.13
CA HIS A 232 2.64 5.45 6.59
C HIS A 232 1.14 5.17 6.45
N LEU A 233 0.75 4.44 5.40
CA LEU A 233 -0.64 4.05 5.14
C LEU A 233 -1.18 3.03 6.16
N THR A 234 -0.36 2.08 6.59
CA THR A 234 -0.74 0.99 7.50
C THR A 234 -0.64 1.38 8.99
N GLU A 235 0.37 2.15 9.37
CA GLU A 235 0.58 2.56 10.76
C GLU A 235 -0.54 3.50 11.26
N TRP A 236 -0.98 4.45 10.44
CA TRP A 236 -1.97 5.44 10.87
C TRP A 236 -3.43 4.98 10.68
N SER A 237 -3.69 4.04 9.77
CA SER A 237 -5.00 3.38 9.66
C SER A 237 -5.32 2.50 10.87
N SER A 238 -4.30 1.99 11.57
CA SER A 238 -4.44 1.32 12.87
C SER A 238 -4.92 2.27 13.98
N ARG A 239 -4.39 3.50 13.99
CA ARG A 239 -4.81 4.55 14.93
C ARG A 239 -6.19 5.12 14.60
N PHE A 240 -6.55 5.16 13.32
CA PHE A 240 -7.90 5.56 12.88
C PHE A 240 -8.95 4.49 13.20
N SER A 241 -8.58 3.21 13.25
CA SER A 241 -9.44 2.10 13.70
C SER A 241 -9.55 2.04 15.24
N ALA A 242 -8.51 2.46 15.96
CA ALA A 242 -8.53 2.63 17.42
C ALA A 242 -9.38 3.83 17.89
N LEU A 243 -9.62 4.82 17.00
CA LEU A 243 -10.54 5.91 17.26
C LEU A 243 -11.93 5.54 16.70
N ARG A 244 -12.91 5.49 17.61
CA ARG A 244 -14.30 5.09 17.40
C ARG A 244 -15.22 5.93 16.46
N PRO A 245 -14.87 7.04 15.76
CA PRO A 245 -15.92 7.82 15.08
C PRO A 245 -16.44 7.25 13.75
N ILE A 246 -15.66 6.47 12.97
CA ILE A 246 -16.16 5.97 11.67
C ILE A 246 -17.33 4.99 11.84
N VAL A 247 -17.32 4.22 12.93
CA VAL A 247 -18.37 3.23 13.21
C VAL A 247 -19.64 3.87 13.78
N LYS A 248 -19.52 4.96 14.54
CA LYS A 248 -20.69 5.72 15.03
C LYS A 248 -21.45 6.46 13.91
N GLY A 249 -20.79 6.76 12.80
CA GLY A 249 -21.47 7.33 11.61
C GLY A 249 -22.39 6.34 10.88
N LEU A 250 -22.15 5.03 11.02
CA LEU A 250 -22.99 3.98 10.42
C LEU A 250 -24.18 3.57 11.31
N SER A 251 -24.15 3.87 12.61
CA SER A 251 -25.29 3.62 13.51
C SER A 251 -26.46 4.61 13.34
N CYS A 252 -26.26 5.74 12.67
CA CYS A 252 -27.37 6.65 12.30
C CYS A 252 -28.06 6.28 10.97
N PHE A 253 -27.67 5.19 10.31
CA PHE A 253 -28.29 4.72 9.06
C PHE A 253 -29.07 3.41 9.22
N SER A 254 -29.31 2.97 10.46
CA SER A 254 -30.14 1.81 10.81
C SER A 254 -31.28 2.19 11.77
N SER A 255 -31.86 3.37 11.59
CA SER A 255 -33.18 3.68 12.13
C SER A 255 -33.95 4.59 11.18
#